data_AF-A0A9E5FHK3-F1
#
_entry.id   AF-A0A9E5FHK3-F1
#
_cell.length_a   1.000
_cell.length_b   1.000
_cell.length_c   1.000
_cell.angle_alpha   90.00
_cell.angle_beta   90.00
_cell.angle_gamma   90.00
#
_symmetry.space_group_name_H-M   'P 1'
#
loop_
_entity.id
_entity.type
_entity.pdbx_description
1 polymer ?
#
loop_
_entity_poly.entity_id
_entity_poly.type
_entity_poly.pdbx_seq_one_letter_code
_entity_poly.pdbx_strand_id
1 'polypeptide(L)' 'MLFETYPLTEWKLVYRTLHSQLSKQPELIDLAFLADIQTHLQRKARAEGIDVSDHGAWDAWLGNQVISCDIRMASRAIIN' A
#
# COMPACT_ATOMS: atom_id res chain seq x y z
N MET A 1 -14.55 -8.94 13.89
CA MET A 1 -14.49 -9.04 12.41
C MET A 1 -13.03 -9.06 12.01
N LEU A 2 -12.63 -9.99 11.12
CA LEU A 2 -11.26 -10.50 10.89
C LEU A 2 -10.12 -9.45 10.91
N PHE A 3 -10.37 -8.23 10.42
CA PHE A 3 -9.40 -7.14 10.39
C PHE A 3 -9.06 -6.51 11.75
N GLU A 4 -9.95 -6.59 12.74
CA GLU A 4 -9.68 -6.05 14.09
C GLU A 4 -8.87 -7.01 14.97
N THR A 5 -8.61 -8.24 14.50
CA THR A 5 -7.89 -9.27 15.26
C THR A 5 -6.37 -9.17 15.16
N TYR A 6 -5.87 -8.51 14.10
CA TYR A 6 -4.44 -8.40 13.81
C TYR A 6 -3.96 -6.94 13.91
N PRO A 7 -2.68 -6.71 14.27
CA PRO A 7 -2.11 -5.38 14.34
C PRO A 7 -2.22 -4.60 13.02
N LEU A 8 -2.50 -3.30 13.12
CA LEU A 8 -2.57 -2.41 11.96
C LEU A 8 -1.30 -2.43 11.10
N THR A 9 -0.14 -2.61 11.74
CA THR A 9 1.17 -2.72 11.06
C THR A 9 1.25 -3.91 10.12
N GLU A 10 0.63 -5.04 10.48
CA GLU A 10 0.59 -6.23 9.63
C GLU A 10 -0.31 -5.99 8.42
N TRP A 11 -1.46 -5.37 8.61
CA TRP A 11 -2.35 -4.99 7.50
C TRP A 11 -1.68 -4.04 6.51
N LYS A 12 -0.96 -3.03 7.01
CA LYS A 12 -0.17 -2.11 6.17
C LYS A 12 0.88 -2.86 5.35
N LEU A 13 1.58 -3.83 5.96
CA LEU A 13 2.56 -4.67 5.27
C LEU A 13 1.91 -5.52 4.18
N VAL A 14 0.85 -6.26 4.51
CA VAL A 14 0.14 -7.13 3.55
C VAL A 14 -0.37 -6.32 2.37
N TYR A 15 -1.02 -5.19 2.63
CA TYR A 15 -1.51 -4.30 1.59
C TYR A 15 -0.38 -3.83 0.67
N ARG A 16 0.71 -3.28 1.22
CA ARG A 16 1.85 -2.80 0.42
C ARG A 16 2.48 -3.90 -0.41
N THR A 17 2.62 -5.10 0.16
CA THR A 17 3.14 -6.26 -0.58
C THR A 17 2.24 -6.58 -1.77
N LEU A 18 0.93 -6.75 -1.57
CA LEU A 18 -0.01 -7.06 -2.66
C LEU A 18 -0.08 -5.94 -3.69
N HIS A 19 -0.19 -4.69 -3.23
CA HIS A 19 -0.28 -3.51 -4.08
C HIS A 19 0.99 -3.32 -4.94
N SER A 20 2.17 -3.69 -4.43
CA SER A 20 3.41 -3.66 -5.22
C SER A 20 3.43 -4.64 -6.39
N GLN A 21 2.60 -5.69 -6.34
CA GLN A 21 2.53 -6.73 -7.37
C GLN A 21 1.50 -6.45 -8.46
N LEU A 22 0.68 -5.40 -8.35
CA LEU A 22 -0.38 -5.09 -9.34
C LEU A 22 0.15 -4.98 -10.78
N SER A 23 1.37 -4.47 -10.96
CA SER A 23 2.00 -4.37 -12.29
C SER A 23 2.37 -5.72 -12.92
N LYS A 24 2.58 -6.76 -12.09
CA LYS A 24 2.99 -8.10 -12.51
C LYS A 24 1.84 -9.10 -12.48
N GLN A 25 0.80 -8.81 -11.70
CA GLN A 25 -0.38 -9.65 -11.48
C GLN A 25 -1.63 -8.75 -11.53
N PRO A 26 -2.11 -8.36 -12.72
CA PRO A 26 -3.28 -7.48 -12.88
C PRO A 26 -4.55 -8.04 -12.25
N GLU A 27 -4.69 -9.36 -12.12
CA GLU A 27 -5.82 -10.04 -11.47
C GLU A 27 -6.02 -9.62 -10.01
N LEU A 28 -4.98 -9.10 -9.36
CA LEU A 28 -5.06 -8.57 -8.01
C LEU A 28 -5.97 -7.33 -7.91
N ILE A 29 -6.14 -6.57 -9.00
CA ILE A 29 -7.01 -5.39 -9.03
C ILE A 29 -8.47 -5.77 -8.78
N ASP A 30 -8.89 -6.90 -9.32
CA ASP A 30 -10.28 -7.36 -9.26
C ASP A 30 -10.58 -8.19 -8.00
N LEU A 31 -9.57 -8.47 -7.17
CA LEU A 31 -9.77 -9.19 -5.92
C LEU A 31 -10.50 -8.32 -4.90
N ALA A 32 -11.74 -8.71 -4.59
CA ALA A 32 -12.53 -8.11 -3.50
C ALA A 32 -11.75 -8.04 -2.18
N PHE A 33 -10.91 -9.04 -1.90
CA PHE A 33 -10.04 -9.05 -0.71
C PHE A 33 -9.09 -7.84 -0.65
N LEU A 34 -8.50 -7.44 -1.78
CA LEU A 34 -7.61 -6.29 -1.81
C LEU A 34 -8.39 -4.98 -1.60
N ALA A 35 -9.58 -4.88 -2.19
CA ALA A 35 -10.50 -3.75 -1.99
C ALA A 35 -10.96 -3.63 -0.52
N ASP A 36 -11.22 -4.76 0.14
CA ASP A 36 -11.59 -4.81 1.56
C ASP A 36 -10.43 -4.33 2.46
N ILE A 37 -9.20 -4.78 2.19
CA ILE A 37 -8.01 -4.30 2.90
C ILE A 37 -7.85 -2.80 2.71
N GLN A 38 -7.94 -2.31 1.47
CA GLN A 38 -7.82 -0.88 1.18
C GLN A 38 -8.87 -0.07 1.93
N THR A 39 -10.13 -0.52 1.93
CA THR A 39 -11.24 0.13 2.62
C THR A 39 -11.02 0.16 4.14
N HIS A 40 -10.54 -0.95 4.72
CA HIS A 40 -10.22 -1.03 6.15
C HIS A 40 -9.10 -0.02 6.51
N LEU A 41 -8.01 -0.02 5.75
CA LEU A 41 -6.87 0.86 6.00
C LEU A 41 -7.24 2.34 5.79
N GLN A 42 -7.99 2.68 4.74
CA GLN A 42 -8.46 4.05 4.51
C GLN A 42 -9.35 4.55 5.66
N ARG A 43 -10.20 3.69 6.23
CA ARG A 43 -10.99 4.05 7.42
C ARG A 43 -10.11 4.38 8.61
N LYS A 44 -9.07 3.57 8.87
CA LYS A 44 -8.12 3.82 9.98
C LYS A 44 -7.33 5.10 9.76
N ALA A 45 -6.82 5.33 8.55
CA ALA A 45 -6.10 6.55 8.18
C ALA A 45 -6.96 7.82 8.32
N ARG A 46 -8.22 7.78 7.82
CA ARG A 46 -9.17 8.90 7.99
C ARG A 46 -9.47 9.20 9.46
N ALA A 47 -9.56 8.16 10.30
CA ALA A 47 -9.74 8.34 11.74
C ALA A 47 -8.53 9.00 12.43
N GLU A 48 -7.34 8.89 11.83
CA GLU A 48 -6.11 9.59 12.25
C GLU A 48 -5.95 10.97 11.58
N GLY A 49 -6.94 11.43 10.80
CA GLY A 49 -6.91 12.73 10.13
C GLY A 49 -6.11 12.77 8.83
N ILE A 50 -5.72 11.61 8.29
CA ILE A 50 -4.98 11.53 7.03
C ILE A 50 -5.94 11.68 5.85
N ASP A 51 -5.61 12.59 4.93
CA ASP A 51 -6.26 12.66 3.63
C ASP A 51 -5.76 11.52 2.73
N VAL A 52 -6.60 10.50 2.58
CA VAL A 52 -6.29 9.32 1.75
C VAL A 52 -6.45 9.58 0.25
N SER A 53 -6.94 10.77 -0.16
CA SER A 53 -6.96 11.18 -1.56
C SER A 53 -5.61 11.78 -2.00
N ASP A 54 -4.86 12.33 -1.05
CA ASP A 54 -3.47 12.72 -1.25
C ASP A 54 -2.58 11.46 -1.27
N HIS A 55 -2.01 11.16 -2.44
CA HIS A 55 -1.16 9.99 -2.62
C HIS A 55 0.09 10.02 -1.72
N GLY A 56 0.68 11.20 -1.47
CA GLY A 56 1.87 11.31 -0.64
C GLY A 56 1.56 11.06 0.84
N ALA A 57 0.47 11.64 1.35
CA ALA A 57 0.00 11.42 2.71
C ALA A 57 -0.40 9.96 2.95
N TRP A 58 -1.08 9.35 1.98
CA TRP A 58 -1.43 7.94 2.01
C TRP A 58 -0.20 7.02 2.01
N ASP A 59 0.76 7.28 1.13
CA ASP A 59 1.99 6.51 1.00
C ASP A 59 2.85 6.58 2.27
N ALA A 60 3.01 7.78 2.83
CA ALA A 60 3.70 8.02 4.09
C ALA A 60 3.02 7.30 5.26
N TRP A 61 1.69 7.36 5.35
CA TRP A 61 0.94 6.69 6.41
C TRP A 61 1.01 5.16 6.33
N LEU A 62 1.04 4.58 5.13
CA LEU A 62 1.28 3.15 4.92
C LEU A 62 2.70 2.71 5.31
N GLY A 63 3.62 3.65 5.52
CA GLY A 63 5.02 3.38 5.82
C GLY A 63 5.77 2.85 4.61
N ASN A 64 5.39 3.28 3.39
CA ASN A 64 6.22 3.03 2.22
C ASN A 64 7.58 3.71 2.43
N GLN A 65 8.64 2.94 2.24
CA GLN A 65 9.98 3.52 2.32
C GLN A 65 10.13 4.48 1.14
N VAL A 66 10.56 5.71 1.44
CA VAL A 66 11.06 6.61 0.41
C VAL A 66 12.34 5.99 -0.13
N ILE A 67 12.21 5.15 -1.15
CA ILE A 67 13.34 4.69 -1.92
C ILE A 67 13.85 5.94 -2.64
N SER A 68 15.10 6.34 -2.36
CA SER A 68 15.66 7.54 -2.97
C SER A 68 15.53 7.44 -4.50
N CYS A 69 15.34 8.58 -5.16
CA CYS A 69 15.27 8.64 -6.62
C CYS A 69 16.46 7.93 -7.27
N ASP A 70 17.63 7.94 -6.64
CA ASP A 70 18.85 7.28 -7.12
C ASP A 70 18.71 5.75 -7.16
N ILE A 71 18.13 5.16 -6.11
CA ILE A 71 17.87 3.71 -6.09
C ILE A 71 16.78 3.34 -7.12
N ARG A 72 15.75 4.18 -7.25
CA ARG A 72 14.67 3.98 -8.24
C ARG A 72 15.19 4.04 -9.68
N MET A 73 16.19 4.90 -9.96
CA MET A 73 16.83 5.00 -11.28
C MET A 73 17.85 3.86 -11.51
N ALA A 74 18.58 3.43 -10.47
CA ALA A 74 19.48 2.29 -10.57
C ALA A 74 18.75 1.00 -10.97
N SER A 75 17.56 0.75 -10.43
CA SER A 75 16.74 -0.42 -10.84
C SER A 75 16.20 -0.32 -12.27
N ARG A 76 16.07 0.89 -12.85
CA ARG A 76 15.70 1.07 -14.26
C ARG A 76 16.87 0.83 -15.22
N ALA A 77 18.11 1.08 -14.80
CA ALA A 77 19.29 0.91 -15.62
C ALA A 77 19.69 -0.57 -15.86
N ILE A 78 19.19 -1.50 -15.04
CA ILE A 78 19.53 -2.93 -15.13
C ILE A 78 18.65 -3.67 -16.16
N ILE A 79 17.61 -3.03 -16.69
CA ILE A 79 16.64 -3.65 -17.62
C ILE A 79 16.85 -3.23 -19.08
N ASN A 80 18.01 -2.65 -19.43
CA ASN A 80 18.39 -2.30 -20.80
C ASN A 80 19.67 -3.01 -21.22
#